data_AF-A0A3Q0J437-F1
#
_entry.id   AF-A0A3Q0J437-F1
#
_cell.length_a   1.000
_cell.length_b   1.000
_cell.length_c   1.000
_cell.angle_alpha   90.00
_cell.angle_beta   90.00
_cell.angle_gamma   90.00
#
_symmetry.space_group_name_H-M   'P 1'
#
loop_
_entity.id
_entity.type
_entity.pdbx_description
1 polymer ?
#
loop_
_entity_poly.entity_id
_entity_poly.type
_entity_poly.pdbx_seq_one_letter_code
_entity_poly.pdbx_strand_id
1 'polypeptide(L)' 'MLGGLVTELGGILSHGAVVAREYGLPSIVGVDNVTLYFKTGDKVLLNSTKGTIEKIVEEEEGVDLEKINNS' A
#
# COMPACT_ATOMS: atom_id res chain seq x y z
N MET A 1 -3.27 -14.51 7.06
CA MET A 1 -2.65 -14.78 5.74
C MET A 1 -2.03 -13.48 5.25
N LEU A 2 -0.82 -13.51 4.72
CA LEU A 2 -0.18 -12.32 4.13
C LEU A 2 -0.76 -12.10 2.73
N GLY A 3 -1.09 -10.86 2.36
CA GLY A 3 -1.70 -10.51 1.07
C GLY A 3 -0.70 -10.06 -0.01
N GLY A 4 0.54 -9.76 0.37
CA GLY A 4 1.60 -9.27 -0.50
C GLY A 4 2.82 -8.78 0.29
N LEU A 5 3.93 -8.52 -0.38
CA LEU A 5 5.18 -8.01 0.22
C LEU A 5 5.70 -6.80 -0.56
N VAL A 6 6.04 -5.71 0.13
CA VAL A 6 6.75 -4.58 -0.48
C VAL A 6 7.97 -4.22 0.36
N THR A 7 9.13 -4.06 -0.27
CA THR A 7 10.38 -3.73 0.44
C THR A 7 11.13 -2.56 -0.22
N GLU A 8 11.73 -1.70 0.59
CA GLU A 8 12.65 -0.64 0.15
C GLU A 8 14.03 -1.21 -0.15
N LEU A 9 14.46 -2.13 0.72
CA LEU A 9 15.76 -2.79 0.65
C LEU A 9 15.58 -4.21 0.15
N GLY A 10 16.50 -4.61 -0.72
CA GLY A 10 16.52 -5.91 -1.37
C GLY A 10 16.50 -5.74 -2.87
N GLY A 11 17.68 -5.82 -3.49
CA GLY A 11 17.73 -6.20 -4.89
C GLY A 11 17.05 -7.55 -5.08
N ILE A 12 16.71 -7.90 -6.32
CA ILE A 12 16.01 -9.11 -6.78
C ILE A 12 16.55 -10.45 -6.18
N LEU A 13 17.71 -10.43 -5.50
CA LEU A 13 18.47 -11.56 -4.98
C LEU A 13 18.52 -11.67 -3.44
N SER A 14 17.90 -10.78 -2.66
CA SER A 14 17.88 -10.93 -1.21
C SER A 14 16.95 -12.07 -0.80
N HIS A 15 17.39 -12.95 0.11
CA HIS A 15 16.73 -14.21 0.49
C HIS A 15 15.21 -14.09 0.75
N GLY A 16 14.73 -12.94 1.26
CA GLY A 16 13.30 -12.67 1.49
C GLY A 16 12.45 -12.45 0.22
N ALA A 17 13.02 -11.97 -0.88
CA ALA A 17 12.31 -11.73 -2.14
C ALA A 17 11.97 -13.05 -2.88
N VAL A 18 12.85 -14.05 -2.77
CA VAL A 18 12.62 -15.40 -3.30
C VAL A 18 11.50 -16.08 -2.53
N VAL A 19 11.54 -15.99 -1.20
CA VAL A 19 10.53 -16.59 -0.32
C VAL A 19 9.13 -16.04 -0.61
N ALA A 20 8.97 -14.72 -0.80
CA ALA A 20 7.66 -14.15 -1.15
C ALA A 20 7.09 -14.68 -2.49
N ARG A 21 7.97 -14.95 -3.48
CA ARG A 21 7.58 -15.59 -4.75
C ARG A 21 7.23 -17.06 -4.57
N GLU A 22 7.98 -17.79 -3.75
CA GLU A 22 7.70 -19.21 -3.44
C GLU A 22 6.36 -19.40 -2.73
N TYR A 23 5.94 -18.44 -1.89
CA TYR A 23 4.62 -18.44 -1.25
C TYR A 23 3.47 -17.99 -2.18
N GLY A 24 3.74 -17.68 -3.46
CA GLY A 24 2.74 -17.26 -4.44
C GLY A 24 2.15 -15.88 -4.16
N LEU A 25 2.83 -15.04 -3.36
CA LEU A 25 2.35 -13.73 -2.97
C LEU A 25 2.83 -12.65 -3.95
N PRO A 26 2.00 -11.63 -4.25
CA PRO A 26 2.44 -10.48 -5.01
C PRO A 26 3.57 -9.75 -4.26
N SER A 27 4.74 -9.61 -4.88
CA SER A 27 5.89 -8.96 -4.28
C SER A 27 6.46 -7.84 -5.16
N ILE A 28 6.79 -6.71 -4.54
CA ILE A 28 7.49 -5.58 -5.15
C ILE A 28 8.70 -5.25 -4.28
N VAL A 29 9.88 -5.14 -4.88
CA VAL A 29 11.13 -4.89 -4.15
C VAL A 29 11.85 -3.69 -4.75
N GLY A 30 12.58 -2.95 -3.93
CA GLY A 30 13.30 -1.74 -4.35
C GLY A 30 12.39 -0.53 -4.54
N VAL A 31 11.32 -0.41 -3.76
CA VAL A 31 10.47 0.79 -3.77
C VAL A 31 11.04 1.81 -2.80
N ASP A 32 11.63 2.87 -3.31
CA ASP A 32 12.22 3.91 -2.47
C ASP A 32 11.17 4.59 -1.58
N ASN A 33 11.52 4.79 -0.31
CA ASN A 33 10.73 5.51 0.69
C ASN A 33 9.33 4.93 0.96
N VAL A 34 9.03 3.68 0.56
CA VAL A 34 7.70 3.09 0.73
C VAL A 34 7.22 3.10 2.19
N THR A 35 8.11 2.92 3.16
CA THR A 35 7.75 2.92 4.59
C THR A 35 7.48 4.32 5.13
N LEU A 36 7.88 5.37 4.41
CA LEU A 36 7.55 6.76 4.72
C LEU A 36 6.15 7.11 4.22
N TYR A 37 5.77 6.65 3.03
CA TYR A 37 4.46 6.93 2.43
C TYR A 37 3.32 6.06 2.98
N PHE A 38 3.63 4.82 3.34
CA PHE A 38 2.66 3.83 3.84
C PHE A 38 2.93 3.50 5.31
N LYS A 39 1.88 3.51 6.12
CA LYS A 39 1.87 3.24 7.55
C LYS A 39 0.92 2.09 7.88
N THR A 40 1.17 1.43 9.00
CA THR A 40 0.29 0.40 9.51
C THR A 40 -1.13 0.94 9.68
N GLY A 41 -2.11 0.24 9.12
CA GLY A 41 -3.51 0.66 9.10
C GLY A 41 -3.97 1.28 7.78
N ASP A 42 -3.04 1.66 6.89
CA ASP A 42 -3.39 2.13 5.56
C ASP A 42 -3.97 1.00 4.71
N LYS A 43 -5.07 1.29 4.00
CA LYS A 43 -5.55 0.44 2.91
C LYS A 43 -4.73 0.76 1.67
N VAL A 44 -4.17 -0.28 1.05
CA VAL A 44 -3.31 -0.13 -0.13
C VAL A 44 -3.73 -1.12 -1.22
N LEU A 45 -3.60 -0.68 -2.47
CA LEU A 45 -3.76 -1.52 -3.66
C LEU A 45 -2.37 -1.88 -4.19
N LEU A 46 -2.09 -3.18 -4.26
CA LEU A 46 -0.82 -3.71 -4.76
C LEU A 46 -1.00 -4.32 -6.14
N ASN A 47 -0.24 -3.87 -7.14
CA ASN A 47 -0.22 -4.43 -8.48
C ASN A 47 1.17 -5.00 -8.84
N SER A 48 1.34 -6.30 -8.67
CA SER A 48 2.61 -6.99 -8.97
C SER A 48 2.90 -7.12 -10.46
N THR A 49 1.89 -7.04 -11.34
CA THR A 49 2.08 -7.08 -12.80
C THR A 49 2.67 -5.79 -13.33
N LYS A 50 2.24 -4.64 -12.80
CA LYS A 50 2.75 -3.32 -13.16
C LYS A 50 3.89 -2.85 -12.26
N GLY A 51 4.09 -3.49 -11.12
CA GLY A 51 5.08 -3.08 -10.11
C GLY A 51 4.68 -1.79 -9.39
N THR A 52 3.38 -1.56 -9.16
CA THR A 52 2.88 -0.34 -8.51
C THR A 52 2.16 -0.64 -7.18
N ILE A 53 2.23 0.33 -6.26
CA ILE A 53 1.48 0.33 -5.00
C ILE A 53 0.81 1.69 -4.81
N GLU A 54 -0.47 1.69 -4.44
CA GLU A 54 -1.30 2.89 -4.32
C GLU A 54 -2.00 2.91 -2.96
N LYS A 55 -2.11 4.09 -2.34
CA LYS A 55 -2.85 4.28 -1.09
C LYS A 55 -4.32 4.55 -1.42
N ILE A 56 -5.22 3.79 -0.78
CA ILE A 56 -6.65 4.02 -0.88
C ILE A 56 -7.02 5.05 0.19
N VAL A 57 -7.26 6.27 -0.24
CA VAL A 57 -7.90 7.31 0.58
C VAL A 57 -9.41 7.16 0.40
N GLU A 58 -10.10 6.79 1.47
CA GLU A 58 -11.55 6.96 1.53
C GLU A 58 -11.77 8.45 1.83
N GLU A 59 -12.19 9.23 0.84
CA GLU A 59 -12.66 10.58 1.07
C GLU A 59 -13.94 10.49 1.92
N GLU A 60 -13.82 10.76 3.21
CA GLU A 60 -15.00 11.10 4.02
C GLU A 60 -15.52 12.44 3.50
N GLU A 61 -16.52 12.41 2.63
CA GLU A 61 -17.38 13.56 2.35
C GLU A 61 -18.05 13.98 3.67
N GLY A 62 -17.40 14.88 4.40
CA GLY A 62 -18.00 15.58 5.52
C GLY A 62 -19.17 16.42 5.01
N VAL A 63 -20.40 15.92 5.19
CA VAL A 63 -21.61 16.71 4.99
C VAL A 63 -21.67 17.73 6.11
N ASP A 64 -21.21 18.96 5.82
CA ASP A 64 -21.45 20.14 6.66
C ASP A 64 -22.96 20.40 6.77
N LEU A 65 -23.63 19.82 7.77
CA LEU A 65 -25.04 20.06 8.07
C LEU A 65 -25.31 21.40 8.79
N GLU A 66 -24.32 22.27 8.97
CA GLU A 66 -24.47 23.48 9.81
C GLU A 66 -25.01 24.75 9.12
N LYS A 67 -25.44 24.72 7.85
CA LYS A 67 -25.92 25.95 7.16
C LYS A 67 -27.43 26.19 7.13
N ILE A 68 -28.26 25.43 7.84
CA ILE A 68 -29.74 25.56 7.73
C ILE A 68 -30.43 26.35 8.85
N ASN A 69 -29.70 26.86 9.85
CA ASN A 69 -30.31 27.64 10.94
C ASN A 69 -29.78 29.08 10.99
N ASN A 70 -29.99 29.88 9.93
CA ASN A 70 -30.16 31.33 10.11
C ASN A 70 -30.76 32.07 8.89
N SER A 71 -32.08 32.22 8.84
CA SER A 71 -32.80 33.46 8.47
C SER A 71 -34.31 33.29 8.62
#